data_AF-A0AAV4S6S2-F1
#
_entry.id   AF-A0AAV4S6S2-F1
#
_cell.length_a   1.000
_cell.length_b   1.000
_cell.length_c   1.000
_cell.angle_alpha   90.00
_cell.angle_beta   90.00
_cell.angle_gamma   90.00
#
_symmetry.space_group_name_H-M   'P 1'
#
loop_
_entity.id
_entity.type
_entity.pdbx_description
1 polymer ?
#
loop_
_entity_poly.entity_id
_entity_poly.type
_entity_poly.pdbx_seq_one_letter_code
_entity_poly.pdbx_strand_id
1 'polypeptide(L)'
;MDKSSSALFNRQPEWVVCHELVQTIKEYMHEVTTIEPKWMVEFAPAFYKLADHTKLSKHKKQLHLEPLYDKYEKPDEWRISRVRKRRN
;
A
#
# COMPACT_ATOMS: atom_id res chain seq x y z
N MET A 1 14.69 13.64 -21.63
CA MET A 1 13.70 12.70 -21.07
C MET A 1 14.48 11.85 -20.08
N ASP A 2 14.66 12.39 -18.88
CA ASP A 2 15.68 11.89 -17.95
C ASP A 2 15.22 10.57 -17.36
N LYS A 3 16.01 9.53 -17.62
CA LYS A 3 15.87 8.22 -16.99
C LYS A 3 15.92 8.44 -15.49
N SER A 4 14.95 7.88 -14.76
CA SER A 4 14.85 7.98 -13.31
C SER A 4 16.20 7.66 -12.66
N SER A 5 16.82 8.67 -12.07
CA SER A 5 18.22 8.63 -11.59
C SER A 5 18.40 7.89 -10.26
N SER A 6 17.37 7.23 -9.74
CA SER A 6 17.46 6.50 -8.47
C SER A 6 18.15 5.15 -8.66
N ALA A 7 19.09 4.81 -7.79
CA ALA A 7 19.71 3.47 -7.76
C ALA A 7 18.72 2.35 -7.37
N LEU A 8 17.55 2.72 -6.81
CA LEU A 8 16.44 1.81 -6.55
C LEU A 8 15.46 1.72 -7.72
N PHE A 9 15.73 2.40 -8.83
CA PHE A 9 14.89 2.26 -10.02
C PHE A 9 14.93 0.80 -10.48
N ASN A 10 13.74 0.20 -10.64
CA ASN A 10 13.53 -1.22 -10.92
C ASN A 10 13.78 -2.21 -9.76
N ARG A 11 14.00 -1.72 -8.53
CA ARG A 11 13.93 -2.50 -7.29
C ARG A 11 12.85 -1.90 -6.40
N GLN A 12 11.89 -2.71 -5.97
CA GLN A 12 10.80 -2.26 -5.08
C GLN A 12 11.02 -2.84 -3.68
N PRO A 13 11.90 -2.24 -2.86
CA PRO A 13 11.97 -2.60 -1.45
C PRO A 13 10.65 -2.26 -0.75
N GLU A 14 10.28 -3.08 0.23
CA GLU A 14 9.04 -2.91 0.99
C GLU A 14 9.10 -1.69 1.94
N TRP A 15 10.29 -1.39 2.47
CA TRP A 15 10.52 -0.32 3.45
C TRP A 15 11.64 0.61 3.04
N VAL A 16 11.35 1.91 3.01
CA VAL A 16 12.29 2.96 2.64
C VAL A 16 12.11 4.21 3.51
N VAL A 17 13.19 4.98 3.65
CA VAL A 17 13.16 6.36 4.15
C VAL A 17 13.63 7.28 3.02
N CYS A 18 13.03 8.45 2.93
CA CYS A 18 13.41 9.50 1.98
C CYS A 18 13.84 10.76 2.74
N HIS A 19 14.77 11.53 2.15
CA HIS A 19 15.17 12.82 2.69
C HIS A 19 14.15 13.91 2.38
N GLU A 20 13.65 13.91 1.14
CA GLU A 20 12.71 14.93 0.65
C GLU A 20 11.62 14.31 -0.23
N LEU A 21 10.43 14.91 -0.15
CA LEU A 21 9.31 14.65 -1.07
C LEU A 21 9.19 15.81 -2.04
N VAL A 22 9.39 15.51 -3.32
CA VAL A 22 9.29 16.50 -4.40
C VAL A 22 7.90 16.41 -5.03
N GLN A 23 7.08 17.44 -4.80
CA GLN A 23 5.76 17.54 -5.40
C GLN A 23 5.85 18.05 -6.84
N THR A 24 5.50 17.19 -7.81
CA THR A 24 5.36 17.57 -9.22
C THR A 24 3.97 17.18 -9.73
N ILE A 25 3.85 16.65 -10.96
CA ILE A 25 2.62 16.02 -11.48
C ILE A 25 2.37 14.67 -10.79
N LYS A 26 3.45 13.99 -10.40
CA LYS A 26 3.43 12.83 -9.49
C LYS A 26 4.40 13.12 -8.35
N GLU A 27 4.12 12.56 -7.18
CA GLU A 27 5.02 12.69 -6.03
C GLU A 27 6.26 11.82 -6.28
N TYR A 28 7.45 12.40 -6.10
CA TYR A 28 8.72 11.70 -6.22
C TYR A 28 9.46 11.77 -4.88
N MET A 29 10.01 10.64 -4.45
CA MET A 29 10.90 10.58 -3.28
C MET A 29 12.35 10.83 -3.74
N HIS A 30 13.02 11.80 -3.12
CA HIS A 30 14.43 12.11 -3.37
C HIS A 30 15.31 11.51 -2.26
N GLU A 31 16.50 11.04 -2.65
CA GLU A 31 17.47 10.35 -1.76
C GLU A 31 16.84 9.23 -0.92
N VAL A 32 16.48 8.14 -1.61
CA VAL A 32 15.78 7.00 -1.01
C VAL A 32 16.78 5.95 -0.50
N THR A 33 16.63 5.53 0.75
CA THR A 33 17.44 4.46 1.37
C THR A 33 16.55 3.34 1.87
N THR A 34 16.92 2.09 1.55
CA THR A 34 16.24 0.89 2.05
C THR A 34 16.53 0.70 3.54
N ILE A 35 15.51 0.34 4.32
CA ILE A 35 15.64 0.14 5.77
C ILE A 35 14.98 -1.15 6.23
N GLU A 36 15.35 -1.63 7.42
CA GLU A 36 14.57 -2.64 8.13
C GLU A 36 13.57 -1.97 9.10
N PRO A 37 12.31 -2.43 9.18
CA PRO A 37 11.28 -1.79 10.00
C PRO A 37 11.62 -1.80 11.50
N LYS A 38 12.42 -2.75 11.97
CA LYS A 38 12.84 -2.82 13.38
C LYS A 38 13.66 -1.60 13.80
N TRP A 39 14.44 -1.00 12.89
CA TRP A 39 15.27 0.16 13.17
C TRP A 39 14.43 1.38 13.57
N MET A 40 13.23 1.54 13.01
CA MET A 40 12.35 2.65 13.38
C MET A 40 11.92 2.58 14.85
N VAL A 41 11.66 1.37 15.36
CA VAL A 41 11.30 1.17 16.76
C VAL A 41 12.53 1.32 17.66
N GLU A 42 13.70 0.88 17.21
CA GLU A 42 14.98 1.01 17.94
C GLU A 42 15.43 2.47 18.08
N PHE A 43 15.42 3.25 16.98
CA PHE A 43 15.91 4.63 16.96
C PHE A 43 14.87 5.68 17.35
N ALA A 44 13.58 5.40 17.15
CA ALA A 44 12.49 6.33 17.44
C ALA A 44 11.32 5.67 18.20
N PRO A 45 11.56 5.09 19.40
CA PRO A 45 10.55 4.36 20.17
C PRO A 45 9.38 5.24 20.66
N ALA A 46 9.57 6.56 20.72
CA ALA A 46 8.50 7.50 21.06
C ALA A 46 7.45 7.64 19.93
N PHE A 47 7.86 7.39 18.68
CA PHE A 47 7.00 7.52 17.50
C PHE A 47 6.47 6.17 17.02
N TYR A 48 7.29 5.12 17.10
CA TYR A 48 6.96 3.81 16.52
C TYR A 48 6.80 2.72 17.57
N LYS A 49 5.88 1.78 17.31
CA LYS A 49 5.63 0.60 18.12
C LYS A 49 5.43 -0.61 17.22
N LEU A 50 5.91 -1.77 17.68
CA LEU A 50 5.64 -3.03 16.99
C LEU A 50 4.13 -3.34 17.04
N ALA A 51 3.59 -3.77 15.90
CA ALA A 51 2.20 -4.20 15.82
C ALA A 51 2.01 -5.55 16.51
N ASP A 52 0.91 -5.70 17.25
CA ASP A 52 0.50 -6.98 17.81
C ASP A 52 -0.06 -7.87 16.70
N HIS A 53 0.66 -8.95 16.37
CA HIS A 53 0.29 -9.88 15.31
C HIS A 53 -1.03 -10.62 15.55
N THR A 54 -1.51 -10.65 16.79
CA THR A 54 -2.80 -11.28 17.14
C THR A 54 -4.00 -10.35 16.91
N LYS A 55 -3.74 -9.06 16.65
CA LYS A 55 -4.80 -8.04 16.52
C LYS A 55 -4.76 -7.38 15.15
N LEU A 56 -5.92 -7.31 14.51
CA LEU A 56 -6.09 -6.50 13.30
C LEU A 56 -6.03 -5.00 13.65
N SER A 57 -5.19 -4.25 12.94
CA SER A 57 -5.14 -2.79 13.04
C SER A 57 -6.48 -2.17 12.62
N LYS A 58 -6.79 -0.98 13.11
CA LYS A 58 -8.01 -0.25 12.74
C LYS A 58 -8.10 -0.06 11.22
N HIS A 59 -6.99 0.28 10.58
CA HIS A 59 -6.90 0.42 9.13
C HIS A 59 -7.19 -0.89 8.42
N LYS A 60 -6.55 -2.01 8.82
CA LYS A 60 -6.75 -3.31 8.19
C LYS A 60 -8.20 -3.82 8.28
N LYS A 61 -8.92 -3.48 9.36
CA LYS A 61 -10.35 -3.79 9.51
C LYS A 61 -11.26 -3.03 8.54
N GLN A 62 -10.82 -1.88 8.05
CA GLN A 62 -11.57 -1.04 7.12
C GLN A 62 -11.26 -1.35 5.65
N LEU A 63 -10.27 -2.21 5.38
CA LEU A 63 -9.95 -2.63 4.02
C LEU A 63 -11.03 -3.61 3.51
N HIS A 64 -11.53 -3.32 2.31
CA HIS A 64 -12.43 -4.21 1.58
C HIS A 64 -11.66 -4.83 0.41
N LEU A 65 -11.74 -6.15 0.26
CA LEU A 65 -11.16 -6.83 -0.89
C LEU A 65 -12.14 -6.75 -2.06
N GLU A 66 -11.64 -6.30 -3.20
CA GLU A 66 -12.36 -6.41 -4.47
C GLU A 66 -11.90 -7.67 -5.21
N PRO A 67 -12.80 -8.38 -5.91
CA PRO A 67 -12.41 -9.50 -6.75
C PRO A 67 -11.47 -9.06 -7.87
N LEU A 68 -10.71 -10.02 -8.40
CA LEU A 68 -9.92 -9.80 -9.59
C LEU A 68 -10.83 -9.36 -10.76
N TYR A 69 -10.37 -8.39 -11.54
CA TYR A 69 -11.09 -7.93 -12.73
C TYR A 69 -11.23 -9.05 -13.77
N ASP A 70 -12.46 -9.31 -14.20
CA ASP A 70 -12.78 -10.13 -15.37
C ASP A 70 -13.44 -9.24 -16.44
N LYS A 71 -12.88 -9.25 -17.64
CA LYS A 71 -13.39 -8.45 -18.78
C LYS A 71 -14.73 -8.95 -19.32
N TYR A 72 -15.12 -10.18 -19.01
CA TYR A 72 -16.37 -10.79 -19.48
C TYR A 72 -17.51 -10.66 -18.46
N GLU A 73 -17.19 -10.45 -17.18
CA GLU A 73 -18.21 -10.22 -16.15
C GLU A 73 -18.62 -8.75 -16.09
N LYS A 74 -19.92 -8.51 -15.88
CA LYS A 74 -20.40 -7.16 -15.60
C LYS A 74 -20.01 -6.78 -14.17
N PRO A 75 -19.67 -5.50 -13.91
CA PRO A 75 -19.32 -5.04 -12.57
C PRO A 75 -20.35 -5.46 -11.53
N ASP A 76 -19.88 -5.97 -10.39
CA ASP A 76 -20.67 -6.32 -9.21
C ASP A 76 -21.69 -7.45 -9.36
N GLU A 77 -21.67 -8.24 -10.44
CA GLU A 77 -22.55 -9.42 -10.56
C GLU A 77 -22.26 -10.50 -9.52
N TRP A 78 -21.01 -10.63 -9.07
CA TRP A 78 -20.60 -11.53 -7.99
C TRP A 78 -21.29 -11.24 -6.65
N ARG A 79 -21.86 -10.04 -6.45
CA ARG A 79 -22.51 -9.68 -5.18
C ARG A 79 -23.82 -10.45 -5.02
N ILE A 80 -23.89 -11.30 -3.99
CA ILE A 80 -25.08 -12.09 -3.62
C ILE A 80 -26.35 -11.21 -3.47
N SER A 81 -26.19 -9.98 -3.01
CA SER A 81 -27.29 -9.00 -2.90
C SER A 81 -27.96 -8.69 -4.24
N ARG A 82 -27.23 -8.79 -5.36
CA ARG A 82 -27.73 -8.58 -6.72
C ARG A 82 -28.45 -9.79 -7.27
N VAL A 83 -27.99 -11.00 -6.94
CA VAL A 83 -28.63 -12.27 -7.31
C VAL A 83 -30.04 -12.36 -6.73
N ARG A 84 -30.23 -11.91 -5.47
CA ARG A 84 -31.54 -11.89 -4.82
C ARG A 84 -32.55 -10.96 -5.51
N LYS A 85 -32.11 -9.84 -6.08
CA LYS A 85 -32.99 -8.91 -6.82
C LYS A 85 -33.53 -9.48 -8.14
N ARG A 86 -32.86 -10.45 -8.76
CA ARG A 86 -33.30 -11.06 -10.04
C ARG A 86 -34.39 -12.13 -9.86
N ARG A 87 -34.61 -12.61 -8.64
CA ARG A 87 -35.49 -13.75 -8.33
C ARG A 87 -36.90 -13.36 -7.88
N ASN A 88 -37.15 -12.06 -7.70
CA ASN A 88 -38.47 -11.47 -7.44
C ASN A 88 -38.92 -10.70 -8.67
#